data_AF-A0AB33HPX5-F1
#
_entry.id   AF-A0AB33HPX5-F1
#
_cell.length_a   1.000
_cell.length_b   1.000
_cell.length_c   1.000
_cell.angle_alpha   90.00
_cell.angle_beta   90.00
_cell.angle_gamma   90.00
#
_symmetry.space_group_name_H-M   'P 1'
#
loop_
_entity.id
_entity.type
_entity.pdbx_description
1 polymer ?
#
loop_
_entity_poly.entity_id
_entity_poly.type
_entity_poly.pdbx_seq_one_letter_code
_entity_poly.pdbx_strand_id
1 'polypeptide(L)'
;MAARSDEAMKRHLNLSPASEPEVYQRECLWCKEQFETPYPNKLYCSPECAYEGNKRMKRQQWADEYAPHIFTCLECGVEVKTERGDKHSLFCSERCMEKYHSRIYKKQRKQQMRSAWVEPVTFDAVYYRSNGVCGICGLHVSYDKSPADIWAATIDHIVPLSRGGKHELSNCQLAHRLCNSTKQDDIEDYHIDWAEKNKLDNGRWTDALTKYSLHTRMQAAL
;
A
#
# COMPACT_ATOMS: atom_id res chain seq x y z
N MET A 1 27.92 -43.04 0.77
CA MET A 1 27.75 -41.75 0.05
C MET A 1 28.37 -41.80 -1.35
N ALA A 2 29.59 -42.34 -1.54
CA ALA A 2 30.26 -42.42 -2.86
C ALA A 2 29.60 -43.36 -3.90
N ALA A 3 28.97 -44.47 -3.49
CA ALA A 3 28.38 -45.41 -4.45
C ALA A 3 27.18 -44.84 -5.25
N ARG A 4 26.46 -43.84 -4.71
CA ARG A 4 25.31 -43.20 -5.39
C ARG A 4 25.76 -42.12 -6.40
N SER A 5 26.96 -41.55 -6.27
CA SER A 5 27.49 -40.58 -7.25
C SER A 5 28.09 -41.27 -8.46
N ASP A 6 28.74 -42.42 -8.27
CA ASP A 6 29.37 -43.17 -9.37
C ASP A 6 28.33 -43.83 -10.30
N GLU A 7 27.20 -44.24 -9.75
CA GLU A 7 26.08 -44.82 -10.52
C GLU A 7 25.35 -43.74 -11.34
N ALA A 8 25.25 -42.51 -10.83
CA ALA A 8 24.73 -41.37 -11.57
C ALA A 8 25.69 -40.93 -12.70
N MET A 9 27.00 -40.93 -12.45
CA MET A 9 28.02 -40.66 -13.48
C MET A 9 28.02 -41.71 -14.61
N LYS A 10 27.89 -43.00 -14.27
CA LYS A 10 27.82 -44.08 -15.27
C LYS A 10 26.55 -44.02 -16.13
N ARG A 11 25.43 -43.53 -15.58
CA ARG A 11 24.20 -43.28 -16.35
C ARG A 11 24.37 -42.14 -17.36
N HIS A 12 25.09 -41.08 -17.01
CA HIS A 12 25.36 -39.98 -17.93
C HIS A 12 26.28 -40.37 -19.09
N LEU A 13 27.23 -41.29 -18.88
CA LEU A 13 28.15 -41.79 -19.91
C LEU A 13 27.50 -42.73 -20.94
N ASN A 14 26.34 -43.30 -20.62
CA ASN A 14 25.57 -44.22 -21.48
C ASN A 14 24.35 -43.57 -22.16
N LEU A 15 24.17 -42.25 -22.01
CA LEU A 15 23.18 -41.53 -22.79
C LEU A 15 23.72 -41.38 -24.22
N SER A 16 23.01 -41.96 -25.19
CA SER A 16 23.24 -41.65 -26.60
C SER A 16 23.22 -40.12 -26.77
N PRO A 17 24.08 -39.55 -27.64
CA PRO A 17 24.06 -38.11 -27.89
C PRO A 17 22.63 -37.68 -28.21
N ALA A 18 22.15 -36.61 -27.56
CA ALA A 18 20.85 -36.06 -27.88
C ALA A 18 20.81 -35.84 -29.39
N SER A 19 19.82 -36.44 -30.06
CA SER A 19 19.57 -36.19 -31.49
C SER A 19 19.55 -34.67 -31.70
N GLU A 20 20.11 -34.21 -32.82
CA GLU A 20 20.10 -32.78 -33.16
C GLU A 20 18.69 -32.21 -32.90
N PRO A 21 18.57 -31.13 -32.11
CA PRO A 21 17.27 -30.63 -31.73
C PRO A 21 16.53 -30.22 -33.00
N GLU A 22 15.44 -30.92 -33.30
CA GLU A 22 14.57 -30.56 -34.42
C GLU A 22 14.19 -29.07 -34.29
N VAL A 23 14.59 -28.27 -35.28
CA VAL A 23 14.27 -26.85 -35.31
C VAL A 23 12.94 -26.68 -36.01
N TYR A 24 11.96 -26.16 -35.28
CA TYR A 24 10.63 -25.87 -35.78
C TYR A 24 10.54 -24.40 -36.24
N GLN A 25 10.06 -24.19 -37.45
CA GLN A 25 9.65 -22.88 -37.95
C GLN A 25 8.22 -22.58 -37.47
N ARG A 26 8.00 -21.43 -36.83
CA ARG A 26 6.71 -21.04 -36.27
C ARG A 26 6.41 -19.57 -36.51
N GLU A 27 5.11 -19.24 -36.58
CA GLU A 27 4.64 -17.86 -36.61
C GLU A 27 4.31 -17.39 -35.17
N CYS A 28 4.83 -16.24 -34.76
CA CYS A 28 4.54 -15.65 -33.46
C CYS A 28 3.08 -15.18 -33.37
N LEU A 29 2.33 -15.64 -32.35
CA LEU A 29 0.93 -15.27 -32.18
C LEU A 29 0.69 -13.78 -31.86
N TRP A 30 1.74 -13.05 -31.46
CA TRP A 30 1.68 -11.61 -31.19
C TRP A 30 2.09 -10.76 -32.39
N CYS A 31 3.36 -10.79 -32.78
CA CYS A 31 3.91 -9.90 -33.83
C CYS A 31 3.74 -10.44 -35.26
N LYS A 32 3.31 -11.70 -35.43
CA LYS A 32 3.12 -12.35 -36.74
C LYS A 32 4.39 -12.63 -37.54
N GLU A 33 5.57 -12.41 -36.96
CA GLU A 33 6.84 -12.77 -37.58
C GLU A 33 7.13 -14.27 -37.46
N GLN A 34 7.83 -14.81 -38.45
CA GLN A 34 8.35 -16.18 -38.45
C GLN A 34 9.58 -16.25 -37.54
N PHE A 35 9.71 -17.33 -36.76
CA PHE A 35 10.85 -17.56 -35.88
C PHE A 35 11.18 -19.05 -35.74
N GLU A 36 12.43 -19.33 -35.41
CA GLU A 36 12.95 -20.67 -35.20
C GLU A 36 12.94 -21.04 -33.73
N THR A 37 12.61 -22.29 -33.42
CA THR A 37 12.64 -22.76 -32.04
C THR A 37 12.83 -24.27 -31.96
N PRO A 38 13.59 -24.77 -30.97
CA PRO A 38 13.67 -26.22 -30.69
C PRO A 38 12.45 -26.76 -29.94
N TYR A 39 11.44 -25.91 -29.67
CA TYR A 39 10.27 -26.27 -28.86
C TYR A 39 9.00 -26.32 -29.74
N PRO A 40 8.39 -27.50 -29.92
CA PRO A 40 7.29 -27.67 -30.89
C PRO A 40 6.03 -26.87 -30.55
N ASN A 41 5.83 -26.52 -29.27
CA ASN A 41 4.64 -25.80 -28.80
C ASN A 41 4.90 -24.33 -28.47
N LYS A 42 6.08 -23.78 -28.80
CA LYS A 42 6.38 -22.37 -28.48
C LYS A 42 5.54 -21.45 -29.37
N LEU A 43 4.81 -20.53 -28.75
CA LEU A 43 3.82 -19.69 -29.42
C LEU A 43 4.32 -18.29 -29.77
N TYR A 44 5.44 -17.86 -29.19
CA TYR A 44 5.93 -16.49 -29.26
C TYR A 44 7.44 -16.47 -29.50
N CYS A 45 7.91 -15.50 -30.30
CA CYS A 45 9.32 -15.34 -30.62
C CYS A 45 10.16 -14.81 -29.45
N SER A 46 9.57 -14.01 -28.55
CA SER A 46 10.25 -13.39 -27.41
C SER A 46 9.40 -13.36 -26.14
N PRO A 47 10.00 -13.15 -24.95
CA PRO A 47 9.27 -12.93 -23.69
C PRO A 47 8.28 -11.76 -23.75
N GLU A 48 8.63 -10.68 -24.44
CA GLU A 48 7.78 -9.48 -24.61
C GLU A 48 6.55 -9.81 -25.47
N CYS A 49 6.76 -10.53 -26.58
CA CYS A 49 5.67 -11.01 -27.43
C CYS A 49 4.76 -11.98 -26.68
N ALA A 50 5.34 -12.85 -25.84
CA ALA A 50 4.56 -13.72 -24.98
C ALA A 50 3.73 -12.91 -23.97
N TYR A 51 4.30 -11.89 -23.34
CA TYR A 51 3.59 -11.05 -22.39
C TYR A 51 2.40 -10.35 -23.05
N GLU A 52 2.63 -9.60 -24.15
CA GLU A 52 1.56 -8.85 -24.81
C GLU A 52 0.53 -9.77 -25.47
N GLY A 53 0.97 -10.87 -26.08
CA GLY A 53 0.09 -11.89 -26.66
C GLY A 53 -0.83 -12.54 -25.63
N ASN A 54 -0.28 -13.00 -24.50
CA ASN A 54 -1.07 -13.59 -23.42
C ASN A 54 -2.00 -12.56 -22.77
N LYS A 55 -1.56 -11.32 -22.61
CA LYS A 55 -2.38 -10.21 -22.09
C LYS A 55 -3.56 -9.90 -23.00
N ARG A 56 -3.37 -9.88 -24.32
CA ARG A 56 -4.47 -9.75 -25.30
C ARG A 56 -5.45 -10.93 -25.17
N MET A 57 -4.95 -12.17 -25.16
CA MET A 57 -5.79 -13.36 -25.06
C MET A 57 -6.61 -13.38 -23.77
N LYS A 58 -6.00 -13.07 -22.62
CA LYS A 58 -6.73 -12.96 -21.34
C LYS A 58 -7.80 -11.89 -21.36
N ARG A 59 -7.53 -10.72 -21.96
CA ARG A 59 -8.54 -9.65 -22.11
C ARG A 59 -9.72 -10.10 -22.97
N GLN A 60 -9.46 -10.86 -24.04
CA GLN A 60 -10.50 -11.38 -24.91
C GLN A 60 -11.33 -12.45 -24.21
N GLN A 61 -10.69 -13.41 -23.54
CA GLN A 61 -11.37 -14.38 -22.67
C GLN A 61 -12.24 -13.69 -21.62
N TRP A 62 -11.70 -12.66 -20.94
CA TRP A 62 -12.48 -11.89 -19.97
C TRP A 62 -13.66 -11.16 -20.61
N ALA A 63 -13.51 -10.62 -21.82
CA ALA A 63 -14.60 -9.95 -22.51
C ALA A 63 -15.71 -10.94 -22.90
N ASP A 64 -15.34 -12.15 -23.33
CA ASP A 64 -16.28 -13.20 -23.74
C ASP A 64 -16.98 -13.84 -22.53
N GLU A 65 -16.27 -14.01 -21.41
CA GLU A 65 -16.79 -14.62 -20.18
C GLU A 65 -17.42 -13.61 -19.20
N TYR A 66 -17.37 -12.30 -19.49
CA TYR A 66 -17.84 -11.28 -18.54
C TYR A 66 -19.35 -11.40 -18.29
N ALA A 67 -19.70 -11.82 -17.10
CA ALA A 67 -21.07 -11.78 -16.59
C ALA A 67 -21.25 -10.53 -15.70
N PRO A 68 -22.12 -9.58 -16.09
CA PRO A 68 -22.51 -8.47 -15.24
C PRO A 68 -23.04 -8.96 -13.89
N HIS A 69 -22.53 -8.39 -12.81
CA HIS A 69 -23.03 -8.63 -11.46
C HIS A 69 -24.00 -7.51 -11.08
N ILE A 70 -25.16 -7.89 -10.54
CA ILE A 70 -26.15 -6.95 -10.01
C ILE A 70 -26.03 -6.95 -8.50
N PHE A 71 -25.87 -5.78 -7.91
CA PHE A 71 -25.80 -5.62 -6.46
C PHE A 71 -26.51 -4.36 -5.99
N THR A 72 -26.96 -4.38 -4.74
CA THR A 72 -27.53 -3.21 -4.07
C THR A 72 -26.44 -2.48 -3.30
N CYS A 73 -26.23 -1.19 -3.59
CA CYS A 73 -25.22 -0.40 -2.91
C CYS A 73 -25.52 -0.27 -1.40
N LEU A 74 -24.55 -0.61 -0.55
CA LEU A 74 -24.70 -0.55 0.91
C LEU A 74 -24.86 0.86 1.50
N GLU A 75 -24.55 1.92 0.76
CA GLU A 75 -24.71 3.31 1.23
C GLU A 75 -26.01 3.95 0.77
N CYS A 76 -26.38 3.83 -0.51
CA CYS A 76 -27.52 4.54 -1.08
C CYS A 76 -28.71 3.65 -1.44
N GLY A 77 -28.55 2.32 -1.42
CA GLY A 77 -29.62 1.37 -1.76
C GLY A 77 -29.94 1.24 -3.25
N VAL A 78 -29.23 1.96 -4.12
CA VAL A 78 -29.41 1.85 -5.57
C VAL A 78 -28.92 0.49 -6.06
N GLU A 79 -29.68 -0.12 -6.96
CA GLU A 79 -29.28 -1.31 -7.70
C GLU A 79 -28.29 -0.93 -8.81
N VAL A 80 -27.16 -1.61 -8.84
CA VAL A 80 -26.06 -1.36 -9.76
C VAL A 80 -25.81 -2.62 -10.55
N LYS A 81 -25.76 -2.48 -11.87
CA LYS A 81 -25.30 -3.51 -12.78
C LYS A 81 -23.86 -3.17 -13.20
N THR A 82 -22.92 -4.07 -12.96
CA THR A 82 -21.53 -3.82 -13.36
C THR A 82 -21.41 -3.88 -14.89
N GLU A 83 -20.82 -2.84 -15.47
CA GLU A 83 -20.53 -2.79 -16.92
C GLU A 83 -19.16 -3.40 -17.23
N ARG A 84 -18.23 -3.28 -16.29
CA ARG A 84 -16.87 -3.85 -16.29
C ARG A 84 -16.42 -4.04 -14.83
N GLY A 85 -15.36 -4.83 -14.62
CA GLY A 85 -14.58 -4.77 -13.38
C GLY A 85 -15.00 -5.72 -12.26
N ASP A 86 -14.56 -5.38 -11.06
CA ASP A 86 -14.53 -6.25 -9.88
C ASP A 86 -15.93 -6.71 -9.45
N LYS A 87 -16.13 -8.04 -9.47
CA LYS A 87 -17.35 -8.73 -9.04
C LYS A 87 -17.63 -8.58 -7.53
N HIS A 88 -16.67 -8.05 -6.76
CA HIS A 88 -16.77 -7.87 -5.32
C HIS A 88 -17.14 -6.45 -4.89
N SER A 89 -17.42 -5.53 -5.83
CA SER A 89 -17.84 -4.18 -5.44
C SER A 89 -19.19 -4.21 -4.70
N LEU A 90 -19.22 -3.55 -3.54
CA LEU A 90 -20.41 -3.39 -2.70
C LEU A 90 -21.02 -1.98 -2.82
N PHE A 91 -20.41 -1.11 -3.62
CA PHE A 91 -20.77 0.31 -3.70
C PHE A 91 -20.90 0.78 -5.15
N CYS A 92 -21.88 1.65 -5.41
CA CYS A 92 -22.12 2.21 -6.74
C CYS A 92 -21.05 3.20 -7.21
N SER A 93 -20.28 3.74 -6.27
CA SER A 93 -19.27 4.77 -6.52
C SER A 93 -18.29 4.83 -5.35
N GLU A 94 -17.09 5.33 -5.63
CA GLU A 94 -16.08 5.67 -4.62
C GLU A 94 -16.67 6.58 -3.53
N ARG A 95 -17.44 7.60 -3.92
CA ARG A 95 -18.15 8.48 -2.97
C ARG A 95 -19.04 7.73 -1.99
N CYS A 96 -19.77 6.71 -2.44
CA CYS A 96 -20.63 5.90 -1.57
C CYS A 96 -19.81 5.00 -0.64
N MET A 97 -18.74 4.38 -1.17
CA MET A 97 -17.80 3.59 -0.37
C MET A 97 -17.18 4.44 0.74
N GLU A 98 -16.60 5.59 0.41
CA GLU A 98 -15.98 6.51 1.36
C GLU A 98 -16.96 6.98 2.43
N LYS A 99 -18.19 7.35 2.03
CA LYS A 99 -19.21 7.82 2.97
C LYS A 99 -19.62 6.71 3.95
N TYR A 100 -19.78 5.48 3.46
CA TYR A 100 -20.09 4.32 4.28
C TYR A 100 -18.97 4.01 5.27
N HIS A 101 -17.72 3.87 4.79
CA HIS A 101 -16.57 3.57 5.63
C HIS A 101 -16.25 4.71 6.61
N SER A 102 -16.43 5.97 6.23
CA SER A 102 -16.28 7.13 7.13
C SER A 102 -17.26 7.06 8.30
N ARG A 103 -18.51 6.67 8.05
CA ARG A 103 -19.52 6.49 9.11
C ARG A 103 -19.11 5.38 10.09
N ILE A 104 -18.67 4.23 9.58
CA ILE A 104 -18.20 3.10 10.40
C ILE A 104 -16.98 3.52 11.22
N TYR A 105 -15.98 4.13 10.58
CA TYR A 105 -14.76 4.61 11.23
C TYR A 105 -15.09 5.57 12.38
N LYS A 106 -15.95 6.58 12.16
CA LYS A 106 -16.36 7.53 13.20
C LYS A 106 -17.05 6.83 14.38
N LYS A 107 -17.91 5.84 14.11
CA LYS A 107 -18.60 5.05 15.15
C LYS A 107 -17.59 4.25 15.98
N GLN A 108 -16.69 3.52 15.33
CA GLN A 108 -15.64 2.73 15.98
C GLN A 108 -14.71 3.61 16.81
N ARG A 109 -14.22 4.72 16.24
CA ARG A 109 -13.33 5.66 16.94
C ARG A 109 -14.00 6.25 18.18
N LYS A 110 -15.29 6.60 18.11
CA LYS A 110 -16.06 7.07 19.27
C LYS A 110 -16.18 6.01 20.36
N GLN A 111 -16.38 4.75 19.99
CA GLN A 111 -16.44 3.64 20.93
C GLN A 111 -15.06 3.40 21.59
N GLN A 112 -13.99 3.36 20.80
CA GLN A 112 -12.61 3.23 21.28
C GLN A 112 -12.25 4.33 22.28
N MET A 113 -12.55 5.59 21.95
CA MET A 113 -12.32 6.72 22.86
C MET A 113 -13.07 6.56 24.18
N ARG A 114 -14.32 6.09 24.14
CA ARG A 114 -15.13 5.86 25.36
C ARG A 114 -14.58 4.72 26.21
N SER A 115 -14.21 3.59 25.60
CA SER A 115 -13.69 2.43 26.33
C SER A 115 -12.30 2.66 26.90
N ALA A 116 -11.50 3.51 26.26
CA ALA A 116 -10.13 3.80 26.66
C ALA A 116 -10.01 4.98 27.63
N TRP A 117 -11.10 5.71 27.89
CA TRP A 117 -11.07 6.93 28.69
C TRP A 117 -10.58 6.68 30.12
N VAL A 118 -9.67 7.53 30.60
CA VAL A 118 -9.14 7.53 31.97
C VAL A 118 -9.23 8.93 32.56
N GLU A 119 -8.77 9.95 31.82
CA GLU A 119 -8.75 11.34 32.27
C GLU A 119 -8.93 12.31 31.08
N PRO A 120 -9.30 13.59 31.31
CA PRO A 120 -9.37 14.56 30.23
C PRO A 120 -7.98 14.90 29.68
N VAL A 121 -7.80 14.73 28.37
CA VAL A 121 -6.59 15.17 27.66
C VAL A 121 -6.92 16.40 26.82
N THR A 122 -6.34 17.54 27.18
CA THR A 122 -6.47 18.79 26.42
C THR A 122 -5.29 18.95 25.47
N PHE A 123 -5.50 19.62 24.34
CA PHE A 123 -4.42 19.92 23.41
C PHE A 123 -3.30 20.73 24.07
N ASP A 124 -3.64 21.74 24.88
CA ASP A 124 -2.67 22.62 25.53
C ASP A 124 -1.77 21.83 26.49
N ALA A 125 -2.35 20.94 27.29
CA ALA A 125 -1.58 20.09 28.18
C ALA A 125 -0.56 19.25 27.41
N VAL A 126 -0.96 18.66 26.27
CA VAL A 126 -0.05 17.88 25.43
C VAL A 126 1.02 18.76 24.80
N TYR A 127 0.62 19.90 24.22
CA TYR A 127 1.51 20.80 23.49
C TYR A 127 2.60 21.39 24.38
N TYR A 128 2.23 21.96 25.53
CA TYR A 128 3.17 22.61 26.44
C TYR A 128 4.07 21.60 27.16
N ARG A 129 3.54 20.42 27.55
CA ARG A 129 4.38 19.36 28.12
C ARG A 129 5.44 18.87 27.12
N SER A 130 5.10 18.83 25.84
CA SER A 130 6.03 18.45 24.76
C SER A 130 6.90 19.59 24.27
N ASN A 131 6.83 20.80 24.85
CA ASN A 131 7.53 22.01 24.38
C ASN A 131 7.36 22.28 22.88
N GLY A 132 6.18 21.97 22.31
CA GLY A 132 5.94 22.11 20.87
C GLY A 132 6.73 21.13 20.00
N VAL A 133 7.32 20.07 20.55
CA VAL A 133 8.10 19.08 19.82
C VAL A 133 7.26 17.84 19.52
N CYS A 134 7.33 17.35 18.29
CA CYS A 134 6.69 16.11 17.87
C CYS A 134 7.36 14.91 18.54
N GLY A 135 6.58 14.09 19.25
CA GLY A 135 7.07 12.88 19.91
C GLY A 135 7.47 11.75 18.95
N ILE A 136 7.09 11.83 17.66
CA ILE A 136 7.41 10.80 16.66
C ILE A 136 8.70 11.13 15.90
N CYS A 137 8.86 12.36 15.39
CA CYS A 137 10.01 12.73 14.55
C CYS A 137 10.97 13.74 15.19
N GLY A 138 10.67 14.23 16.40
CA GLY A 138 11.53 15.19 17.11
C GLY A 138 11.54 16.62 16.53
N LEU A 139 10.78 16.89 15.47
CA LEU A 139 10.70 18.22 14.86
C LEU A 139 9.65 19.11 15.54
N HIS A 140 9.84 20.44 15.47
CA HIS A 140 8.89 21.41 16.03
C HIS A 140 7.53 21.34 15.31
N VAL A 141 6.45 21.52 16.06
CA VAL A 141 5.08 21.53 15.57
C VAL A 141 4.50 22.91 15.85
N SER A 142 3.92 23.55 14.84
CA SER A 142 3.19 24.80 15.08
C SER A 142 1.94 24.53 15.92
N TYR A 143 1.39 25.56 16.56
CA TYR A 143 0.14 25.44 17.30
C TYR A 143 -1.10 25.24 16.37
N ASP A 144 -0.93 25.35 15.04
CA ASP A 144 -2.00 25.16 14.05
C ASP A 144 -2.55 23.73 14.10
N LYS A 145 -3.88 23.60 14.06
CA LYS A 145 -4.63 22.32 14.09
C LYS A 145 -5.40 22.07 12.80
N SER A 146 -5.14 22.87 11.76
CA SER A 146 -5.83 22.81 10.47
C SER A 146 -5.83 21.39 9.90
N PRO A 147 -6.99 20.84 9.50
CA PRO A 147 -7.05 19.51 8.92
C PRO A 147 -6.43 19.43 7.52
N ALA A 148 -6.29 20.59 6.83
CA ALA A 148 -5.75 20.65 5.48
C ALA A 148 -4.21 20.68 5.45
N ASP A 149 -3.55 21.06 6.54
CA ASP A 149 -2.09 21.03 6.61
C ASP A 149 -1.58 19.75 7.24
N ILE A 150 -0.72 19.06 6.49
CA ILE A 150 -0.11 17.80 6.91
C ILE A 150 0.88 18.00 8.07
N TRP A 151 1.42 19.21 8.23
CA TRP A 151 2.32 19.58 9.32
C TRP A 151 1.61 20.19 10.53
N ALA A 152 0.27 20.32 10.49
CA ALA A 152 -0.49 20.77 11.64
C ALA A 152 -0.41 19.79 12.82
N ALA A 153 -0.57 20.33 14.02
CA ALA A 153 -0.56 19.59 15.26
C ALA A 153 -1.78 18.67 15.44
N THR A 154 -1.50 17.50 15.99
CA THR A 154 -2.48 16.50 16.40
C THR A 154 -2.05 15.86 17.72
N ILE A 155 -3.03 15.32 18.45
CA ILE A 155 -2.77 14.46 19.60
C ILE A 155 -2.70 13.02 19.08
N ASP A 156 -1.53 12.42 19.21
CA ASP A 156 -1.28 11.01 18.91
C ASP A 156 -1.38 10.16 20.19
N HIS A 157 -1.75 8.90 20.03
CA HIS A 157 -1.75 7.90 21.10
C HIS A 157 -0.49 7.03 20.94
N ILE A 158 0.44 7.10 21.90
CA ILE A 158 1.71 6.36 21.89
C ILE A 158 1.42 4.87 21.69
N VAL A 159 0.58 4.29 22.55
CA VAL A 159 -0.11 3.03 22.29
C VAL A 159 -1.48 3.35 21.68
N PRO A 160 -1.77 2.92 20.43
CA PRO A 160 -3.03 3.21 19.77
C PRO A 160 -4.24 2.63 20.51
N LEU A 161 -5.38 3.34 20.45
CA LEU A 161 -6.62 2.88 21.10
C LEU A 161 -7.13 1.53 20.52
N SER A 162 -6.88 1.28 19.23
CA SER A 162 -7.21 0.01 18.58
C SER A 162 -6.40 -1.17 19.13
N ARG A 163 -5.28 -0.90 19.80
CA ARG A 163 -4.36 -1.88 20.38
C ARG A 163 -4.40 -1.89 21.91
N GLY A 164 -5.44 -1.30 22.50
CA GLY A 164 -5.67 -1.32 23.95
C GLY A 164 -5.08 -0.13 24.72
N GLY A 165 -4.46 0.84 24.02
CA GLY A 165 -3.96 2.05 24.64
C GLY A 165 -5.06 2.88 25.30
N LYS A 166 -4.70 3.60 26.36
CA LYS A 166 -5.62 4.42 27.15
C LYS A 166 -5.66 5.86 26.64
N HIS A 167 -6.80 6.53 26.83
CA HIS A 167 -6.92 7.96 26.60
C HIS A 167 -6.64 8.70 27.92
N GLU A 168 -5.36 8.97 28.13
CA GLU A 168 -4.76 9.65 29.29
C GLU A 168 -3.55 10.46 28.83
N LEU A 169 -3.13 11.44 29.64
CA LEU A 169 -2.06 12.35 29.26
C LEU A 169 -0.75 11.58 29.03
N SER A 170 -0.42 10.60 29.88
CA SER A 170 0.80 9.77 29.76
C SER A 170 0.89 8.98 28.43
N ASN A 171 -0.25 8.54 27.87
CA ASN A 171 -0.31 7.82 26.60
C ASN A 171 -0.59 8.72 25.39
N CYS A 172 -0.78 10.02 25.60
CA CYS A 172 -0.93 10.98 24.51
C CYS A 172 0.40 11.70 24.25
N GLN A 173 0.70 12.04 23.00
CA GLN A 173 1.87 12.85 22.63
C GLN A 173 1.52 13.84 21.52
N LEU A 174 2.29 14.93 21.44
CA LEU A 174 2.17 15.88 20.33
C LEU A 174 2.75 15.25 19.07
N ALA A 175 2.04 15.33 17.95
CA ALA A 175 2.54 14.85 16.67
C ALA A 175 2.06 15.72 15.51
N HIS A 176 2.86 15.82 14.44
CA HIS A 176 2.36 16.31 13.15
C HIS A 176 1.30 15.34 12.63
N ARG A 177 0.31 15.88 11.90
CA ARG A 177 -0.73 15.07 11.24
C ARG A 177 -0.12 14.03 10.30
N LEU A 178 0.95 14.38 9.58
CA LEU A 178 1.71 13.49 8.72
C LEU A 178 2.37 12.35 9.50
N CYS A 179 3.08 12.68 10.58
CA CYS A 179 3.77 11.69 11.42
C CYS A 179 2.78 10.69 12.03
N ASN A 180 1.69 11.19 12.63
CA ASN A 180 0.61 10.38 13.20
C ASN A 180 -0.03 9.48 12.13
N SER A 181 -0.33 10.02 10.95
CA SER A 181 -0.88 9.22 9.84
C SER A 181 0.09 8.15 9.32
N THR A 182 1.40 8.36 9.46
CA THR A 182 2.43 7.40 9.05
C THR A 182 2.60 6.30 10.11
N LYS A 183 2.49 6.64 11.39
CA LYS A 183 2.54 5.69 12.53
C LYS A 183 1.38 4.69 12.53
N GLN A 184 0.18 5.13 12.16
CA GLN A 184 -1.03 4.29 12.13
C GLN A 184 -1.32 3.60 13.48
N ASP A 185 -1.42 2.26 13.50
CA ASP A 185 -1.71 1.46 14.69
C ASP A 185 -0.47 0.72 15.24
N ASP A 186 0.73 1.21 14.93
CA ASP A 186 1.97 0.68 15.47
C ASP A 186 2.04 0.87 17.00
N ILE A 187 2.47 -0.20 17.69
CA ILE A 187 2.55 -0.33 19.14
C ILE A 187 3.98 -0.23 19.67
N GLU A 188 4.97 -0.30 18.79
CA GLU A 188 6.38 -0.16 19.16
C GLU A 188 6.76 1.31 19.33
N ASP A 189 7.97 1.57 19.83
CA ASP A 189 8.54 2.91 19.91
C ASP A 189 8.81 3.45 18.49
N TYR A 190 7.75 3.99 17.89
CA TYR A 190 7.73 4.38 16.50
C TYR A 190 8.38 5.76 16.30
N HIS A 191 9.54 5.77 15.66
CA HIS A 191 10.30 6.97 15.34
C HIS A 191 10.44 7.17 13.83
N ILE A 192 10.40 8.43 13.37
CA ILE A 192 10.67 8.78 11.97
C ILE A 192 11.89 9.71 11.88
N ASP A 193 12.97 9.21 11.27
CA ASP A 193 13.97 10.06 10.63
C ASP A 193 13.49 10.39 9.21
N TRP A 194 13.08 11.64 8.97
CA TRP A 194 12.57 12.06 7.67
C TRP A 194 13.64 12.07 6.57
N ALA A 195 14.92 12.26 6.90
CA ALA A 195 16.00 12.22 5.92
C ALA A 195 16.26 10.79 5.45
N GLU A 196 16.27 9.82 6.37
CA GLU A 196 16.38 8.41 6.03
C GLU A 196 15.13 7.91 5.29
N LYS A 197 13.94 8.21 5.83
CA LYS A 197 12.67 7.82 5.23
C LYS A 197 12.50 8.36 3.80
N ASN A 198 12.92 9.60 3.54
CA ASN A 198 12.87 10.17 2.19
C ASN A 198 13.81 9.46 1.21
N LYS A 199 14.97 8.97 1.67
CA LYS A 199 15.86 8.15 0.83
C LYS A 199 15.24 6.80 0.50
N LEU A 200 14.68 6.11 1.51
CA LEU A 200 14.04 4.80 1.34
C LEU A 200 12.81 4.86 0.44
N ASP A 201 12.03 5.95 0.56
CA ASP A 201 10.82 6.17 -0.24
C ASP A 201 11.14 6.89 -1.58
N ASN A 202 12.36 6.78 -2.10
CA ASN A 202 12.79 7.32 -3.40
C ASN A 202 12.43 8.80 -3.62
N GLY A 203 12.63 9.64 -2.60
CA GLY A 203 12.40 11.08 -2.68
C GLY A 203 10.93 11.51 -2.55
N ARG A 204 10.00 10.60 -2.22
CA ARG A 204 8.56 10.87 -2.11
C ARG A 204 8.18 12.06 -1.22
N TRP A 205 8.97 12.35 -0.19
CA TRP A 205 8.67 13.36 0.84
C TRP A 205 9.37 14.70 0.60
N THR A 206 10.12 14.84 -0.49
CA THR A 206 10.94 16.03 -0.76
C THR A 206 10.14 17.33 -0.74
N ASP A 207 8.97 17.36 -1.38
CA ASP A 207 8.11 18.55 -1.41
C ASP A 207 7.53 18.88 -0.03
N ALA A 208 7.10 17.84 0.71
CA ALA A 208 6.56 18.00 2.05
C ALA A 208 7.60 18.58 3.01
N LEU A 209 8.84 18.08 2.96
CA LEU A 209 9.95 18.54 3.80
C LEU A 209 10.39 19.96 3.43
N THR A 210 10.43 20.27 2.14
CA THR A 210 10.68 21.64 1.66
C THR A 210 9.66 22.62 2.24
N LYS A 211 8.36 22.26 2.19
CA LYS A 211 7.28 23.07 2.77
C LYS A 211 7.46 23.27 4.28
N TYR A 212 7.83 22.21 5.02
CA TYR A 212 8.09 22.30 6.46
C TYR A 212 9.23 23.28 6.78
N SER A 213 10.34 23.22 6.05
CA SER A 213 11.47 24.12 6.24
C SER A 213 11.12 25.59 5.98
N LEU A 214 10.24 25.86 5.00
CA LEU A 214 9.72 27.21 4.77
C LEU A 214 8.87 27.70 5.94
N HIS A 215 7.99 26.84 6.46
CA HIS A 215 7.07 27.19 7.54
C HIS A 215 7.81 27.48 8.87
N THR A 216 8.82 26.70 9.19
CA THR A 216 9.65 26.89 10.40
C THR A 216 10.53 28.14 10.33
N ARG A 217 11.07 28.49 9.15
CA ARG A 217 11.83 29.72 8.97
C ARG A 217 10.98 30.99 9.14
N MET A 218 9.72 30.96 8.71
CA MET A 218 8.80 32.09 8.89
C MET A 218 8.39 32.30 10.35
N GLN A 219 8.34 31.24 11.15
CA GLN A 219 7.98 31.31 12.58
C GLN A 219 9.16 31.73 13.49
N ALA A 220 10.40 31.51 13.07
CA ALA A 220 11.60 31.91 13.81
C ALA A 220 12.05 33.37 13.53
N ALA A 221 11.41 34.05 12.58
CA ALA A 221 11.73 35.43 12.17
C ALA A 221 10.82 36.50 12.81
N LEU A 222 9.99 36.12 13.78
CA LEU A 222 9.10 36.96 14.58
C LEU A 222 9.47 36.85 16.06
#